data_AF-A0A9Y2DBT9-F1
#
_entry.id   AF-A0A9Y2DBT9-F1
#
_cell.length_a   1.000
_cell.length_b   1.000
_cell.length_c   1.000
_cell.angle_alpha   90.00
_cell.angle_beta   90.00
_cell.angle_gamma   90.00
#
_symmetry.space_group_name_H-M   'P 1'
#
loop_
_entity.id
_entity.type
_entity.pdbx_description
1 polymer ?
#
loop_
_entity_poly.entity_id
_entity_poly.type
_entity_poly.pdbx_seq_one_letter_code
_entity_poly.pdbx_strand_id
1 'polypeptide(L)'
;MSEVEQGIAQQASDDDKKVSVEDYFYALEHQEALVLRRWWQRLTLDPPALRRITEAPAYPRGVRAALRRCDTVESVMLTEAFRHLWQALESKVWHEAPPKTARAQRIETWAAIAAVACELRNETFDAPLGKRLGEKRANTADTPCVSDLRFQQLLDCHTPEELIRRFRRALKLAGNERISVVRLADMVALWHRERQGQYRPEATQRFAFVMSDAYFTARASKQRAAD
;
A
#
# COMPACT_ATOMS: atom_id res chain seq x y z
N MET A 1 14.93 -20.29 -38.20
CA MET A 1 14.59 -19.92 -36.82
C MET A 1 13.09 -20.09 -36.71
N SER A 2 12.70 -21.15 -36.03
CA SER A 2 11.36 -21.74 -36.09
C SER A 2 10.35 -20.84 -35.39
N GLU A 3 9.10 -20.81 -35.85
CA GLU A 3 7.97 -20.13 -35.16
C GLU A 3 7.84 -20.58 -33.69
N VAL A 4 8.34 -21.78 -33.38
CA VAL A 4 8.42 -22.34 -32.02
C VAL A 4 9.45 -21.60 -31.15
N GLU A 5 10.60 -21.18 -31.70
CA GLU A 5 11.62 -20.41 -30.97
C GLU A 5 11.14 -18.97 -30.71
N GLN A 6 10.36 -18.40 -31.63
CA GLN A 6 9.73 -17.10 -31.45
C GLN A 6 8.62 -17.15 -30.40
N GLY A 7 7.82 -18.22 -30.36
CA GLY A 7 6.81 -18.45 -29.32
C GLY A 7 7.40 -18.59 -27.91
N ILE A 8 8.53 -19.30 -27.78
CA ILE A 8 9.23 -19.48 -26.49
C ILE A 8 9.91 -18.19 -26.03
N ALA A 9 10.52 -17.41 -26.95
CA ALA A 9 11.13 -16.12 -26.62
C ALA A 9 10.08 -15.05 -26.26
N GLN A 10 8.90 -15.06 -26.91
CA GLN A 10 7.79 -14.18 -26.57
C GLN A 10 7.15 -14.57 -25.24
N GLN A 11 6.96 -15.88 -24.97
CA GLN A 11 6.45 -16.38 -23.69
C GLN A 11 7.43 -16.14 -22.55
N ALA A 12 8.74 -16.36 -22.74
CA ALA A 12 9.76 -16.04 -21.74
C ALA A 12 9.86 -14.53 -21.48
N SER A 13 9.72 -13.67 -22.50
CA SER A 13 9.66 -12.21 -22.31
C SER A 13 8.38 -11.74 -21.61
N ASP A 14 7.27 -12.46 -21.75
CA ASP A 14 5.99 -12.11 -21.13
C ASP A 14 5.86 -12.70 -19.72
N ASP A 15 6.48 -13.86 -19.44
CA ASP A 15 6.64 -14.45 -18.10
C ASP A 15 7.66 -13.69 -17.25
N ASP A 16 8.80 -13.26 -17.83
CA ASP A 16 9.83 -12.46 -17.16
C ASP A 16 9.37 -10.99 -16.91
N LYS A 17 8.39 -10.50 -17.70
CA LYS A 17 7.64 -9.27 -17.39
C LYS A 17 6.48 -9.50 -16.41
N LYS A 18 6.03 -10.74 -16.22
CA LYS A 18 5.00 -11.15 -15.24
C LYS A 18 5.55 -11.54 -13.87
N VAL A 19 6.87 -11.55 -13.68
CA VAL A 19 7.55 -11.44 -12.36
C VAL A 19 7.29 -10.04 -11.77
N SER A 20 6.01 -9.66 -11.72
CA SER A 20 5.55 -8.29 -11.96
C SER A 20 5.50 -7.51 -10.66
N VAL A 21 6.59 -6.85 -10.24
CA VAL A 21 6.61 -5.73 -9.26
C VAL A 21 6.04 -6.02 -7.85
N GLU A 22 5.37 -7.15 -7.65
CA GLU A 22 4.54 -7.54 -6.51
C GLU A 22 5.16 -8.71 -5.75
N ASP A 23 6.19 -9.36 -6.28
CA ASP A 23 6.81 -10.50 -5.60
C ASP A 23 7.68 -10.09 -4.38
N TYR A 24 7.90 -8.79 -4.18
CA TYR A 24 8.67 -8.27 -3.05
C TYR A 24 7.76 -7.56 -2.04
N PHE A 25 7.03 -8.36 -1.25
CA PHE A 25 6.37 -7.90 -0.03
C PHE A 25 7.26 -8.14 1.20
N TYR A 26 7.36 -7.14 2.07
CA TYR A 26 8.14 -7.22 3.29
C TYR A 26 7.31 -7.65 4.51
N ALA A 27 5.99 -7.53 4.46
CA ALA A 27 5.14 -7.86 5.60
C ALA A 27 3.87 -8.62 5.21
N LEU A 28 3.32 -8.35 4.03
CA LEU A 28 2.12 -9.02 3.55
C LEU A 28 2.40 -10.35 2.85
N GLU A 29 1.47 -11.28 2.99
CA GLU A 29 1.40 -12.46 2.15
C GLU A 29 0.72 -12.17 0.81
N HIS A 30 1.00 -12.97 -0.22
CA HIS A 30 0.42 -12.78 -1.55
C HIS A 30 -1.12 -12.82 -1.53
N GLN A 31 -1.71 -13.73 -0.76
CA GLN A 31 -3.16 -13.82 -0.64
C GLN A 31 -3.78 -12.63 0.10
N GLU A 32 -3.09 -12.09 1.12
CA GLU A 32 -3.49 -10.87 1.81
C GLU A 32 -3.52 -9.66 0.87
N ALA A 33 -2.48 -9.54 0.02
CA ALA A 33 -2.40 -8.51 -1.00
C ALA A 33 -3.58 -8.59 -2.00
N LEU A 34 -3.91 -9.79 -2.48
CA LEU A 34 -5.03 -10.00 -3.40
C LEU A 34 -6.38 -9.63 -2.76
N VAL A 35 -6.61 -10.05 -1.51
CA VAL A 35 -7.83 -9.73 -0.77
C VAL A 35 -7.96 -8.23 -0.54
N LEU A 36 -6.89 -7.58 -0.09
CA LEU A 36 -6.85 -6.14 0.11
C LEU A 36 -7.15 -5.38 -1.17
N ARG A 37 -6.46 -5.71 -2.27
CA ARG A 37 -6.67 -5.05 -3.56
C ARG A 37 -8.11 -5.20 -4.01
N ARG A 38 -8.67 -6.40 -3.92
CA ARG A 38 -10.07 -6.67 -4.29
C ARG A 38 -11.04 -5.85 -3.46
N TRP A 39 -10.84 -5.78 -2.14
CA TRP A 39 -11.63 -4.95 -1.24
C TRP A 39 -11.54 -3.46 -1.61
N TRP A 40 -10.34 -2.95 -1.84
CA TRP A 40 -10.12 -1.55 -2.20
C TRP A 40 -10.73 -1.19 -3.55
N GLN A 41 -10.62 -2.06 -4.56
CA GLN A 41 -11.24 -1.87 -5.87
C GLN A 41 -12.76 -1.73 -5.74
N ARG A 42 -13.40 -2.56 -4.92
CA ARG A 42 -14.86 -2.48 -4.65
C ARG A 42 -15.26 -1.21 -3.91
N LEU A 43 -14.36 -0.58 -3.14
CA LEU A 43 -14.60 0.71 -2.49
C LEU A 43 -14.38 1.92 -3.43
N THR A 44 -13.54 1.76 -4.45
CA THR A 44 -12.96 2.90 -5.17
C THR A 44 -13.39 2.99 -6.63
N LEU A 45 -13.45 1.87 -7.34
CA LEU A 45 -13.74 1.85 -8.77
C LEU A 45 -15.23 2.10 -9.04
N ASP A 46 -15.52 2.67 -10.20
CA ASP A 46 -16.88 2.77 -10.70
C ASP A 46 -17.41 1.39 -11.13
N PRO A 47 -18.74 1.18 -11.22
CA PRO A 47 -19.30 -0.11 -11.60
C PRO A 47 -18.79 -0.65 -12.95
N PRO A 48 -18.63 0.15 -14.03
CA PRO A 48 -18.09 -0.33 -15.29
C PRO A 48 -16.65 -0.84 -15.19
N ALA A 49 -15.75 -0.11 -14.52
CA ALA A 49 -14.37 -0.56 -14.35
C ALA A 49 -14.30 -1.79 -13.45
N LEU A 50 -15.09 -1.84 -12.38
CA LEU A 50 -15.09 -2.96 -11.44
C LEU A 50 -15.53 -4.28 -12.10
N ARG A 51 -16.57 -4.24 -12.96
CA ARG A 51 -17.07 -5.43 -13.67
C ARG A 51 -16.04 -6.10 -14.56
N ARG A 52 -15.01 -5.37 -15.03
CA ARG A 52 -13.92 -5.94 -15.80
C ARG A 52 -12.96 -6.79 -14.95
N ILE A 53 -13.01 -6.64 -13.62
CA ILE A 53 -12.05 -7.26 -12.71
C ILE A 53 -12.73 -8.27 -11.77
N THR A 54 -14.00 -8.08 -11.42
CA THR A 54 -14.76 -8.99 -10.55
C THR A 54 -16.27 -8.87 -10.77
N GLU A 55 -16.97 -9.97 -10.53
CA GLU A 55 -18.44 -10.03 -10.50
C GLU A 55 -19.02 -9.43 -9.21
N ALA A 56 -18.21 -9.27 -8.16
CA ALA A 56 -18.67 -8.75 -6.89
C ALA A 56 -19.10 -7.27 -7.02
N PRO A 57 -20.25 -6.87 -6.44
CA PRO A 57 -20.75 -5.51 -6.58
C PRO A 57 -19.85 -4.50 -5.85
N ALA A 58 -19.82 -3.27 -6.36
CA ALA A 58 -19.20 -2.14 -5.68
C ALA A 58 -19.91 -1.89 -4.34
N TYR A 59 -19.16 -1.44 -3.33
CA TYR A 59 -19.76 -1.00 -2.07
C TYR A 59 -20.46 0.36 -2.25
N PRO A 60 -21.50 0.66 -1.47
CA PRO A 60 -22.11 1.98 -1.48
C PRO A 60 -21.10 3.09 -1.19
N ARG A 61 -21.24 4.25 -1.85
CA ARG A 61 -20.30 5.39 -1.70
C ARG A 61 -20.14 5.83 -0.24
N GLY A 62 -21.20 5.71 0.56
CA GLY A 62 -21.19 6.04 1.99
C GLY A 62 -20.21 5.20 2.82
N VAL A 63 -19.93 3.96 2.41
CA VAL A 63 -19.03 3.02 3.11
C VAL A 63 -17.59 3.56 3.12
N ARG A 64 -17.09 3.98 1.96
CA ARG A 64 -15.77 4.61 1.86
C ARG A 64 -15.71 5.98 2.54
N ALA A 65 -16.78 6.76 2.43
CA ALA A 65 -16.85 8.09 3.06
C ALA A 65 -16.87 8.00 4.60
N ALA A 66 -17.50 6.98 5.18
CA ALA A 66 -17.44 6.71 6.61
C ALA A 66 -16.01 6.37 7.05
N LEU A 67 -15.33 5.46 6.33
CA LEU A 67 -13.96 5.05 6.64
C LEU A 67 -12.95 6.21 6.60
N ARG A 68 -13.09 7.14 5.64
CA ARG A 68 -12.25 8.34 5.54
C ARG A 68 -12.41 9.33 6.71
N ARG A 69 -13.56 9.31 7.39
CA ARG A 69 -13.85 10.22 8.51
C ARG A 69 -13.29 9.71 9.84
N CYS A 70 -12.98 8.42 9.93
CA CYS A 70 -12.36 7.82 11.10
C CYS A 70 -10.91 8.29 11.25
N ASP A 71 -10.50 8.73 12.44
CA ASP A 71 -9.16 9.23 12.77
C ASP A 71 -8.41 8.35 13.79
N THR A 72 -9.08 7.37 14.40
CA THR A 72 -8.49 6.36 15.29
C THR A 72 -8.68 4.94 14.76
N VAL A 73 -7.86 4.00 15.24
CA VAL A 73 -7.99 2.58 14.87
C VAL A 73 -9.35 2.02 15.30
N GLU A 74 -9.82 2.34 16.51
CA GLU A 74 -11.09 1.86 17.04
C GLU A 74 -12.27 2.33 16.19
N SER A 75 -12.29 3.60 15.80
CA SER A 75 -13.35 4.13 14.95
C SER A 75 -13.38 3.43 13.58
N VAL A 76 -12.22 3.05 13.03
CA VAL A 76 -12.11 2.25 11.80
C VAL A 76 -12.68 0.85 12.00
N MET A 77 -12.36 0.18 13.12
CA MET A 77 -12.85 -1.16 13.42
C MET A 77 -14.38 -1.25 13.44
N LEU A 78 -15.05 -0.15 13.79
CA LEU A 78 -16.51 -0.06 13.86
C LEU A 78 -17.18 0.23 12.50
N THR A 79 -16.41 0.43 11.42
CA THR A 79 -16.95 0.72 10.09
C THR A 79 -17.41 -0.55 9.36
N GLU A 80 -18.42 -0.39 8.51
CA GLU A 80 -18.82 -1.45 7.57
C GLU A 80 -17.69 -1.81 6.60
N ALA A 81 -16.92 -0.80 6.16
CA ALA A 81 -15.80 -0.99 5.26
C ALA A 81 -14.76 -1.97 5.83
N PHE A 82 -14.39 -1.78 7.10
CA PHE A 82 -13.43 -2.66 7.77
C PHE A 82 -14.00 -4.06 8.00
N ARG A 83 -15.27 -4.19 8.40
CA ARG A 83 -15.91 -5.50 8.56
C ARG A 83 -15.84 -6.35 7.28
N HIS A 84 -16.11 -5.74 6.13
CA HIS A 84 -15.98 -6.41 4.82
C HIS A 84 -14.55 -6.88 4.54
N LEU A 85 -13.53 -6.08 4.87
CA LEU A 85 -12.12 -6.47 4.71
C LEU A 85 -11.76 -7.63 5.64
N TRP A 86 -12.09 -7.49 6.92
CA TRP A 86 -11.77 -8.45 7.96
C TRP A 86 -12.38 -9.83 7.67
N GLN A 87 -13.67 -9.86 7.30
CA GLN A 87 -14.34 -11.10 6.91
C GLN A 87 -13.71 -11.75 5.67
N ALA A 88 -13.27 -10.95 4.69
CA ALA A 88 -12.60 -11.47 3.51
C ALA A 88 -11.24 -12.09 3.83
N LEU A 89 -10.49 -11.51 4.79
CA LEU A 89 -9.21 -12.06 5.25
C LEU A 89 -9.40 -13.37 6.04
N GLU A 90 -10.35 -13.41 6.97
CA GLU A 90 -10.65 -14.64 7.74
C GLU A 90 -11.14 -15.77 6.84
N SER A 91 -11.98 -15.49 5.84
CA SER A 91 -12.53 -16.53 4.97
C SER A 91 -11.56 -17.04 3.91
N LYS A 92 -10.61 -16.21 3.44
CA LYS A 92 -9.77 -16.52 2.27
C LYS A 92 -8.28 -16.66 2.54
N VAL A 93 -7.82 -16.24 3.72
CA VAL A 93 -6.39 -16.23 4.08
C VAL A 93 -6.17 -17.02 5.36
N TRP A 94 -6.88 -16.65 6.43
CA TRP A 94 -6.62 -17.20 7.76
C TRP A 94 -7.60 -18.32 8.08
N HIS A 95 -7.29 -19.51 7.60
CA HIS A 95 -8.13 -20.70 7.84
C HIS A 95 -8.15 -21.15 9.31
N GLU A 96 -7.13 -20.79 10.09
CA GLU A 96 -7.03 -21.11 11.51
C GLU A 96 -7.11 -19.84 12.38
N ALA A 97 -7.84 -19.95 13.49
CA ALA A 97 -7.95 -18.87 14.46
C ALA A 97 -6.61 -18.68 15.19
N PRO A 98 -5.96 -17.50 15.08
CA PRO A 98 -4.71 -17.26 15.78
C PRO A 98 -4.96 -17.11 17.30
N PRO A 99 -3.91 -17.22 18.14
CA PRO A 99 -3.98 -16.86 19.55
C PRO A 99 -4.57 -15.45 19.75
N LYS A 100 -5.27 -15.21 20.88
CA LYS A 100 -5.97 -13.93 21.14
C LYS A 100 -5.09 -12.69 20.95
N THR A 101 -3.83 -12.75 21.40
CA THR A 101 -2.86 -11.66 21.28
C THR A 101 -2.51 -11.38 19.81
N ALA A 102 -2.17 -12.42 19.05
CA ALA A 102 -1.91 -12.31 17.61
C ALA A 102 -3.15 -11.83 16.84
N ARG A 103 -4.35 -12.26 17.25
CA ARG A 103 -5.60 -11.76 16.68
C ARG A 103 -5.75 -10.25 16.89
N ALA A 104 -5.56 -9.75 18.11
CA ALA A 104 -5.67 -8.33 18.41
C ALA A 104 -4.69 -7.49 17.57
N GLN A 105 -3.44 -7.94 17.48
CA GLN A 105 -2.41 -7.29 16.65
C GLN A 105 -2.78 -7.25 15.16
N ARG A 106 -3.36 -8.34 14.63
CA ARG A 106 -3.87 -8.36 13.25
C ARG A 106 -4.98 -7.34 13.05
N ILE A 107 -5.96 -7.25 13.97
CA ILE A 107 -7.05 -6.28 13.86
C ILE A 107 -6.49 -4.85 13.81
N GLU A 108 -5.58 -4.50 14.72
CA GLU A 108 -4.95 -3.17 14.76
C GLU A 108 -4.20 -2.85 13.45
N THR A 109 -3.37 -3.79 12.98
CA THR A 109 -2.61 -3.64 11.73
C THR A 109 -3.54 -3.41 10.54
N TRP A 110 -4.56 -4.25 10.39
CA TRP A 110 -5.46 -4.21 9.25
C TRP A 110 -6.43 -3.02 9.30
N ALA A 111 -6.78 -2.53 10.50
CA ALA A 111 -7.53 -1.29 10.65
C ALA A 111 -6.68 -0.09 10.22
N ALA A 112 -5.39 -0.04 10.60
CA ALA A 112 -4.47 1.00 10.11
C ALA A 112 -4.28 0.93 8.58
N ILE A 113 -4.13 -0.27 8.01
CA ILE A 113 -4.09 -0.48 6.55
C ILE A 113 -5.36 0.08 5.89
N ALA A 114 -6.54 -0.28 6.39
CA ALA A 114 -7.81 0.18 5.83
C ALA A 114 -7.93 1.72 5.90
N ALA A 115 -7.53 2.31 7.02
CA ALA A 115 -7.57 3.75 7.26
C ALA A 115 -6.73 4.54 6.24
N VAL A 116 -5.59 3.98 5.83
CA VAL A 116 -4.65 4.62 4.90
C VAL A 116 -4.98 4.28 3.44
N ALA A 117 -5.27 3.01 3.14
CA ALA A 117 -5.58 2.54 1.78
C ALA A 117 -6.83 3.21 1.19
N CYS A 118 -7.81 3.56 2.01
CA CYS A 118 -9.05 4.21 1.54
C CYS A 118 -8.81 5.59 0.90
N GLU A 119 -7.65 6.20 1.13
CA GLU A 119 -7.30 7.50 0.55
C GLU A 119 -6.97 7.43 -0.94
N LEU A 120 -6.46 6.30 -1.43
CA LEU A 120 -6.04 6.17 -2.82
C LEU A 120 -7.23 6.22 -3.78
N ARG A 121 -7.11 6.99 -4.87
CA ARG A 121 -8.15 7.16 -5.90
C ARG A 121 -7.97 6.23 -7.09
N ASN A 122 -6.73 5.88 -7.39
CA ASN A 122 -6.32 4.91 -8.40
C ASN A 122 -5.05 4.21 -7.91
N GLU A 123 -4.71 3.08 -8.53
CA GLU A 123 -3.44 2.39 -8.29
C GLU A 123 -2.62 2.40 -9.59
N THR A 124 -1.30 2.58 -9.45
CA THR A 124 -0.33 2.26 -10.51
C THR A 124 0.83 1.48 -9.91
N PHE A 125 1.56 0.77 -10.77
CA PHE A 125 2.63 -0.15 -10.38
C PHE A 125 4.02 0.45 -10.58
N ASP A 126 4.10 1.77 -10.74
CA ASP A 126 5.31 2.40 -11.30
C ASP A 126 6.42 2.62 -10.25
N ALA A 127 6.06 2.61 -8.96
CA ALA A 127 6.95 3.10 -7.90
C ALA A 127 6.61 2.63 -6.48
N PRO A 128 7.63 2.46 -5.61
CA PRO A 128 7.43 2.39 -4.16
C PRO A 128 6.83 3.68 -3.61
N LEU A 129 6.20 3.59 -2.43
CA LEU A 129 5.67 4.77 -1.73
C LEU A 129 6.75 5.85 -1.54
N GLY A 130 7.93 5.47 -1.02
CA GLY A 130 9.05 6.42 -0.80
C GLY A 130 9.42 7.21 -2.06
N LYS A 131 9.50 6.54 -3.22
CA LYS A 131 9.77 7.18 -4.51
C LYS A 131 8.73 8.25 -4.85
N ARG A 132 7.44 7.93 -4.72
CA ARG A 132 6.35 8.88 -4.97
C ARG A 132 6.39 10.09 -4.03
N LEU A 133 6.81 9.91 -2.78
CA LEU A 133 6.96 11.01 -1.82
C LEU A 133 8.17 11.91 -2.12
N GLY A 134 9.25 11.34 -2.67
CA GLY A 134 10.48 12.05 -3.03
C GLY A 134 10.46 12.71 -4.41
N GLU A 135 9.52 12.33 -5.28
CA GLU A 135 9.34 12.96 -6.57
C GLU A 135 8.91 14.43 -6.46
N LYS A 136 9.37 15.26 -7.40
CA LYS A 136 8.99 16.68 -7.52
C LYS A 136 7.49 16.81 -7.80
N ARG A 137 6.87 17.85 -7.22
CA ARG A 137 5.48 18.20 -7.55
C ARG A 137 5.39 18.67 -8.99
N ALA A 138 4.33 18.26 -9.69
CA ALA A 138 4.07 18.69 -11.06
C ALA A 138 4.04 20.23 -11.23
N ASN A 139 3.64 20.96 -10.19
CA ASN A 139 3.46 22.41 -10.22
C ASN A 139 4.59 23.22 -9.55
N THR A 140 5.64 22.57 -9.07
CA THR A 140 6.77 23.28 -8.43
C THR A 140 8.05 22.53 -8.77
N ALA A 141 8.80 23.09 -9.71
CA ALA A 141 9.94 22.44 -10.35
C ALA A 141 11.08 22.05 -9.39
N ASP A 142 11.05 22.47 -8.12
CA ASP A 142 12.17 22.22 -7.20
C ASP A 142 11.81 21.72 -5.80
N THR A 143 10.54 21.37 -5.54
CA THR A 143 10.17 20.80 -4.23
C THR A 143 9.63 19.39 -4.35
N PRO A 144 10.12 18.43 -3.53
CA PRO A 144 9.54 17.09 -3.48
C PRO A 144 8.08 17.16 -2.98
N CYS A 145 7.29 16.12 -3.29
CA CYS A 145 5.91 16.00 -2.82
C CYS A 145 5.84 16.18 -1.29
N VAL A 146 6.77 15.53 -0.58
CA VAL A 146 6.98 15.65 0.86
C VAL A 146 8.39 16.17 1.10
N SER A 147 8.53 17.21 1.93
CA SER A 147 9.84 17.73 2.36
C SER A 147 10.56 16.78 3.30
N ASP A 148 11.90 16.83 3.36
CA ASP A 148 12.72 15.96 4.22
C ASP A 148 12.27 15.92 5.68
N LEU A 149 12.00 17.08 6.27
CA LEU A 149 11.52 17.16 7.66
C LEU A 149 10.20 16.40 7.87
N ARG A 150 9.27 16.48 6.92
CA ARG A 150 7.98 15.76 7.00
C ARG A 150 8.15 14.27 6.73
N PHE A 151 9.10 13.93 5.88
CA PHE A 151 9.44 12.54 5.61
C PHE A 151 10.10 11.89 6.84
N GLN A 152 11.06 12.56 7.48
CA GLN A 152 11.64 12.13 8.76
C GLN A 152 10.58 11.96 9.84
N GLN A 153 9.66 12.93 10.00
CA GLN A 153 8.54 12.81 10.92
C GLN A 153 7.62 11.61 10.61
N LEU A 154 7.48 11.23 9.33
CA LEU A 154 6.73 10.04 8.93
C LEU A 154 7.46 8.75 9.33
N LEU A 155 8.79 8.72 9.24
CA LEU A 155 9.58 7.57 9.70
C LEU A 155 9.58 7.44 11.23
N ASP A 156 9.48 8.57 11.93
CA ASP A 156 9.50 8.67 13.39
C ASP A 156 8.09 8.53 14.04
N CYS A 157 7.20 7.73 13.42
CA CYS A 157 5.89 7.44 13.99
C CYS A 157 5.98 6.41 15.11
N HIS A 158 5.35 6.70 16.26
CA HIS A 158 5.37 5.82 17.43
C HIS A 158 4.02 5.17 17.74
N THR A 159 2.92 5.73 17.23
CA THR A 159 1.56 5.19 17.42
C THR A 159 0.83 4.95 16.10
N PRO A 160 -0.14 4.03 16.06
CA PRO A 160 -0.96 3.81 14.87
C PRO A 160 -1.70 5.08 14.40
N GLU A 161 -2.19 5.90 15.32
CA GLU A 161 -2.91 7.15 15.01
C GLU A 161 -1.98 8.17 14.36
N GLU A 162 -0.74 8.28 14.86
CA GLU A 162 0.29 9.08 14.25
C GLU A 162 0.62 8.62 12.83
N LEU A 163 0.81 7.31 12.66
CA LEU A 163 1.06 6.71 11.36
C LEU A 163 -0.07 7.03 10.37
N ILE A 164 -1.32 6.75 10.74
CA ILE A 164 -2.50 7.01 9.92
C ILE A 164 -2.53 8.49 9.52
N ARG A 165 -2.38 9.40 10.47
CA ARG A 165 -2.41 10.85 10.22
C ARG A 165 -1.30 11.29 9.27
N ARG A 166 -0.06 10.84 9.51
CA ARG A 166 1.11 11.25 8.70
C ARG A 166 1.06 10.63 7.31
N PHE A 167 0.66 9.36 7.17
CA PHE A 167 0.45 8.72 5.87
C PHE A 167 -0.65 9.39 5.07
N ARG A 168 -1.83 9.64 5.66
CA ARG A 168 -2.92 10.35 4.94
C ARG A 168 -2.48 11.73 4.46
N ARG A 169 -1.72 12.45 5.28
CA ARG A 169 -1.16 13.76 4.88
C ARG A 169 -0.16 13.61 3.73
N ALA A 170 0.76 12.64 3.81
CA ALA A 170 1.74 12.37 2.77
C ALA A 170 1.07 11.97 1.44
N LEU A 171 0.06 11.09 1.49
CA LEU A 171 -0.74 10.70 0.32
C LEU A 171 -1.44 11.91 -0.30
N LYS A 172 -2.05 12.78 0.52
CA LYS A 172 -2.69 14.02 0.02
C LYS A 172 -1.68 14.93 -0.68
N LEU A 173 -0.46 15.05 -0.16
CA LEU A 173 0.61 15.83 -0.80
C LEU A 173 1.10 15.20 -2.10
N ALA A 174 1.04 13.87 -2.21
CA ALA A 174 1.38 13.11 -3.42
C ALA A 174 0.20 12.97 -4.42
N GLY A 175 -0.96 13.57 -4.12
CA GLY A 175 -2.14 13.57 -5.01
C GLY A 175 -3.10 12.39 -4.83
N ASN A 176 -2.86 11.49 -3.87
CA ASN A 176 -3.66 10.26 -3.63
C ASN A 176 -3.77 9.32 -4.85
N GLU A 177 -2.76 9.35 -5.73
CA GLU A 177 -2.73 8.63 -6.99
C GLU A 177 -1.33 8.07 -7.25
N ARG A 178 -1.22 7.17 -8.24
CA ARG A 178 0.05 6.57 -8.68
C ARG A 178 0.82 5.87 -7.56
N ILE A 179 0.08 5.23 -6.64
CA ILE A 179 0.61 4.45 -5.53
C ILE A 179 -0.12 3.12 -5.55
N SER A 180 0.61 2.01 -5.53
CA SER A 180 0.01 0.68 -5.37
C SER A 180 -0.59 0.54 -3.98
N VAL A 181 -1.87 0.13 -3.91
CA VAL A 181 -2.57 -0.09 -2.64
C VAL A 181 -1.90 -1.16 -1.79
N VAL A 182 -1.35 -2.18 -2.44
CA VAL A 182 -0.68 -3.29 -1.76
C VAL A 182 0.67 -2.84 -1.22
N ARG A 183 1.49 -2.11 -2.00
CA ARG A 183 2.78 -1.61 -1.50
C ARG A 183 2.61 -0.60 -0.37
N LEU A 184 1.54 0.20 -0.41
CA LEU A 184 1.17 1.10 0.67
C LEU A 184 0.85 0.31 1.95
N ALA A 185 0.02 -0.72 1.84
CA ALA A 185 -0.35 -1.57 2.96
C ALA A 185 0.83 -2.38 3.51
N ASP A 186 1.72 -2.85 2.64
CA ASP A 186 2.93 -3.55 3.03
C ASP A 186 3.84 -2.68 3.90
N MET A 187 3.98 -1.39 3.58
CA MET A 187 4.72 -0.45 4.43
C MET A 187 4.06 -0.21 5.78
N VAL A 188 2.72 -0.14 5.83
CA VAL A 188 1.97 -0.02 7.10
C VAL A 188 2.12 -1.28 7.95
N ALA A 189 2.02 -2.46 7.34
CA ALA A 189 2.21 -3.74 8.00
C ALA A 189 3.64 -3.90 8.51
N LEU A 190 4.64 -3.51 7.72
CA LEU A 190 6.05 -3.58 8.09
C LEU A 190 6.35 -2.66 9.29
N TRP A 191 5.85 -1.41 9.27
CA TRP A 191 5.97 -0.50 10.41
C TRP A 191 5.35 -1.11 11.67
N HIS A 192 4.15 -1.70 11.57
CA HIS A 192 3.47 -2.27 12.72
C HIS A 192 4.24 -3.48 13.29
N ARG A 193 4.79 -4.31 12.41
CA ARG A 193 5.61 -5.47 12.78
C ARG A 193 6.89 -5.05 13.52
N GLU A 194 7.58 -4.01 13.03
CA GLU A 194 8.79 -3.49 13.68
C GLU A 194 8.50 -2.85 15.04
N ARG A 195 7.39 -2.11 15.16
CA ARG A 195 6.93 -1.55 16.45
C ARG A 195 6.68 -2.64 17.50
N GLN A 196 6.30 -3.84 17.08
CA GLN A 196 6.11 -5.01 17.95
C GLN A 196 7.43 -5.72 18.30
N GLY A 197 8.58 -5.18 17.88
CA GLY A 197 9.90 -5.79 18.07
C GLY A 197 10.24 -6.88 17.05
N GLN A 198 9.39 -7.11 16.05
CA GLN A 198 9.57 -8.18 15.06
C GLN A 198 10.32 -7.65 13.83
N TYR A 199 11.57 -7.25 14.01
CA TYR A 199 12.39 -6.70 12.94
C TYR A 199 12.76 -7.76 11.89
N ARG A 200 12.87 -7.33 10.63
CA ARG A 200 13.54 -8.16 9.61
C ARG A 200 15.04 -8.28 9.92
N PRO A 201 15.65 -9.45 9.66
CA PRO A 201 17.09 -9.66 9.86
C PRO A 201 17.92 -8.66 9.05
N GLU A 202 17.58 -8.48 7.78
CA GLU A 202 18.26 -7.57 6.87
C GLU A 202 17.83 -6.13 7.13
N ALA A 203 18.78 -5.26 7.50
CA ALA A 203 18.51 -3.84 7.71
C ALA A 203 17.95 -3.15 6.46
N THR A 204 18.32 -3.63 5.26
CA THR A 204 17.84 -3.12 3.97
C THR A 204 16.37 -3.45 3.69
N GLN A 205 15.78 -4.36 4.48
CA GLN A 205 14.36 -4.74 4.38
C GLN A 205 13.50 -4.13 5.49
N ARG A 206 14.07 -3.21 6.28
CA ARG A 206 13.35 -2.53 7.36
C ARG A 206 12.62 -1.30 6.86
N PHE A 207 11.50 -0.97 7.50
CA PHE A 207 10.58 0.10 7.12
C PHE A 207 11.29 1.41 6.81
N ALA A 208 12.10 1.89 7.76
CA ALA A 208 12.78 3.17 7.62
C ALA A 208 13.77 3.18 6.44
N PHE A 209 14.49 2.08 6.22
CA PHE A 209 15.44 1.96 5.12
C PHE A 209 14.71 1.88 3.77
N VAL A 210 13.75 0.97 3.62
CA VAL A 210 12.99 0.77 2.37
C VAL A 210 12.34 2.07 1.91
N MET A 211 11.74 2.82 2.86
CA MET A 211 11.16 4.11 2.57
C MET A 211 12.22 5.15 2.19
N SER A 212 13.32 5.24 2.94
CA SER A 212 14.38 6.24 2.72
C SER A 212 15.13 6.03 1.42
N ASP A 213 15.50 4.78 1.12
CA ASP A 213 16.23 4.41 -0.09
C ASP A 213 15.45 4.82 -1.34
N ALA A 214 14.16 4.47 -1.39
CA ALA A 214 13.28 4.86 -2.48
C ALA A 214 13.08 6.39 -2.56
N TYR A 215 12.94 7.06 -1.42
CA TYR A 215 12.73 8.52 -1.35
C TYR A 215 13.97 9.29 -1.84
N PHE A 216 15.14 9.01 -1.29
CA PHE A 216 16.37 9.72 -1.64
C PHE A 216 16.88 9.35 -3.04
N THR A 217 16.69 8.10 -3.48
CA THR A 217 16.97 7.72 -4.88
C THR A 217 16.11 8.54 -5.84
N ALA A 218 14.81 8.66 -5.58
CA ALA A 218 13.91 9.45 -6.44
C ALA A 218 14.29 10.93 -6.49
N ARG A 219 14.80 11.49 -5.38
CA ARG A 219 15.35 12.85 -5.36
C ARG A 219 16.62 12.96 -6.19
N ALA A 220 17.57 12.05 -6.01
CA ALA A 220 18.88 12.08 -6.67
C ALA A 220 18.80 11.81 -8.19
N SER A 221 17.99 10.84 -8.63
CA SER A 221 17.91 10.42 -10.03
C SER A 221 17.43 11.50 -10.99
N LYS A 222 16.80 12.58 -10.50
CA LYS A 222 16.33 13.69 -11.34
C LYS A 222 17.09 15.01 -11.11
N GLN A 223 18.06 15.04 -10.20
CA GLN A 223 19.07 16.11 -10.14
C GLN A 223 19.99 15.99 -11.38
N ARG A 224 20.43 14.77 -11.72
CA ARG A 224 21.31 14.46 -12.87
C ARG A 224 20.70 14.65 -14.26
N ALA A 225 19.40 14.90 -14.37
CA ALA A 225 18.73 15.15 -15.65
C ALA A 225 18.55 16.65 -15.93
N ALA A 226 18.93 17.51 -14.98
CA ALA A 226 18.86 18.97 -15.05
C ALA A 226 20.24 19.64 -15.08
N ASP A 227 21.31 18.84 -15.00
CA ASP A 227 22.71 19.21 -15.24
C ASP A 227 23.14 18.70 -16.63
#